data_AF-A0A1Y3YRD9-F1
#
_entry.id   AF-A0A1Y3YRD9-F1
#
_cell.length_a   1.000
_cell.length_b   1.000
_cell.length_c   1.000
_cell.angle_alpha   90.00
_cell.angle_beta   90.00
_cell.angle_gamma   90.00
#
_symmetry.space_group_name_H-M   'P 1'
#
loop_
_entity.id
_entity.type
_entity.pdbx_description
1 polymer ?
#
loop_
_entity_poly.entity_id
_entity_poly.type
_entity_poly.pdbx_seq_one_letter_code
_entity_poly.pdbx_strand_id
1 'polypeptide(L)'
;MFDRIQPFELKYIQKASPKEGDAFDFSLIYKFYTDRTKEYQRLKYIIRAEAYEDVFAIKFYAARDRRLDNKYNRIIKAHGYKGAMGIFITCASVIPMIIEKYPNASFAVNGAESMDMESDKVESRSNNQRFRIYKKIALNLFGRKKFEHIEYENVSSYILVNRNSCQDVQEKAEYIKEMFFSRGFEE
;
A
#
# COMPACT_ATOMS: atom_id res chain seq x y z
N MET A 1 9.81 -15.01 -10.04
CA MET A 1 8.99 -14.33 -11.09
C MET A 1 9.08 -12.81 -10.97
N PHE A 2 9.10 -12.26 -9.76
CA PHE A 2 9.27 -10.81 -9.53
C PHE A 2 10.75 -10.37 -9.54
N ASP A 3 11.68 -11.30 -9.40
CA ASP A 3 13.13 -11.08 -9.26
C ASP A 3 13.78 -10.39 -10.46
N ARG A 4 13.05 -10.29 -11.59
CA ARG A 4 13.49 -9.62 -12.83
C ARG A 4 12.82 -8.26 -13.05
N ILE A 5 11.96 -7.81 -12.14
CA ILE A 5 11.27 -6.52 -12.23
C ILE A 5 11.97 -5.55 -11.28
N GLN A 6 12.69 -4.61 -11.86
CA GLN A 6 13.34 -3.53 -11.13
C GLN A 6 12.29 -2.50 -10.67
N PRO A 7 12.34 -2.01 -9.42
CA PRO A 7 11.54 -0.87 -9.01
C PRO A 7 11.95 0.39 -9.79
N PHE A 8 11.01 1.31 -9.97
CA PHE A 8 11.30 2.64 -10.51
C PHE A 8 12.10 3.47 -9.49
N GLU A 9 12.84 4.47 -9.97
CA GLU A 9 13.57 5.41 -9.12
C GLU A 9 12.59 6.17 -8.21
N LEU A 10 12.66 5.87 -6.92
CA LEU A 10 11.79 6.42 -5.88
C LEU A 10 12.47 7.62 -5.21
N LYS A 11 11.72 8.71 -5.02
CA LYS A 11 12.21 9.94 -4.40
C LYS A 11 11.35 10.33 -3.21
N TYR A 12 11.97 10.49 -2.04
CA TYR A 12 11.32 11.14 -0.90
C TYR A 12 11.07 12.63 -1.21
N ILE A 13 9.93 13.14 -0.77
CA ILE A 13 9.52 14.53 -1.00
C ILE A 13 9.48 15.30 0.31
N GLN A 14 8.66 14.85 1.26
CA GLN A 14 8.47 15.56 2.52
C GLN A 14 7.78 14.69 3.56
N LYS A 15 7.85 15.14 4.83
CA LYS A 15 6.95 14.73 5.92
C LYS A 15 5.86 15.79 5.99
N ALA A 16 4.61 15.39 5.76
CA ALA A 16 3.45 16.26 5.81
C ALA A 16 2.72 16.08 7.15
N SER A 17 2.36 17.20 7.78
CA SER A 17 1.44 17.20 8.93
C SER A 17 0.02 16.81 8.50
N PRO A 18 -0.78 16.24 9.39
CA PRO A 18 -2.20 16.00 9.15
C PRO A 18 -2.94 17.33 8.95
N LYS A 19 -4.02 17.25 8.19
CA LYS A 19 -5.04 18.31 8.09
C LYS A 19 -6.13 18.06 9.14
N GLU A 20 -6.96 19.08 9.35
CA GLU A 20 -8.17 18.92 10.16
C GLU A 20 -9.02 17.78 9.61
N GLY A 21 -9.37 16.81 10.49
CA GLY A 21 -10.11 15.60 10.14
C GLY A 21 -9.24 14.41 9.68
N ASP A 22 -7.94 14.58 9.43
CA ASP A 22 -7.06 13.43 9.13
C ASP A 22 -6.83 12.60 10.40
N ALA A 23 -6.97 11.27 10.30
CA ALA A 23 -6.85 10.36 11.44
C ALA A 23 -5.41 9.85 11.70
N PHE A 24 -4.45 10.25 10.87
CA PHE A 24 -3.03 9.87 10.97
C PHE A 24 -2.20 10.96 11.65
N ASP A 25 -1.07 10.59 12.27
CA ASP A 25 -0.22 11.51 13.02
C ASP A 25 0.69 12.34 12.11
N PHE A 26 1.14 11.76 11.00
CA PHE A 26 1.83 12.42 9.88
C PHE A 26 1.84 11.54 8.63
N SER A 27 2.27 12.09 7.49
CA SER A 27 2.41 11.31 6.25
C SER A 27 3.78 11.54 5.60
N LEU A 28 4.51 10.46 5.33
CA LEU A 28 5.72 10.52 4.50
C LEU A 28 5.33 10.42 3.03
N ILE A 29 5.71 11.42 2.25
CA ILE A 29 5.33 11.54 0.85
C ILE A 29 6.52 11.18 -0.03
N TYR A 30 6.31 10.25 -0.94
CA TYR A 30 7.27 9.86 -1.97
C TYR A 30 6.65 10.02 -3.35
N LYS A 31 7.50 10.13 -4.37
CA LYS A 31 7.09 10.08 -5.77
C LYS A 31 8.03 9.22 -6.59
N PHE A 32 7.49 8.68 -7.67
CA PHE A 32 8.28 8.10 -8.75
C PHE A 32 7.59 8.35 -10.08
N TYR A 33 8.29 8.08 -11.17
CA TYR A 33 7.76 8.18 -12.51
C TYR A 33 7.89 6.84 -13.20
N THR A 34 6.81 6.39 -13.85
CA THR A 34 6.88 5.24 -14.74
C THR A 34 7.61 5.57 -16.03
N ASP A 35 7.98 4.52 -16.76
CA ASP A 35 8.48 4.65 -18.13
C ASP A 35 7.36 5.03 -19.08
N ARG A 36 7.73 5.68 -20.19
CA ARG A 36 6.82 5.96 -21.30
C ARG A 36 6.44 4.64 -21.98
N THR A 37 5.17 4.48 -22.31
CA THR A 37 4.67 3.41 -23.18
C THR A 37 4.36 3.96 -24.58
N LYS A 38 3.90 3.12 -25.50
CA LYS A 38 3.49 3.59 -26.84
C LYS A 38 2.29 4.55 -26.73
N GLU A 39 1.37 4.27 -25.81
CA GLU A 39 0.09 4.96 -25.64
C GLU A 39 0.13 6.05 -24.57
N TYR A 40 1.05 5.95 -23.60
CA TYR A 40 1.10 6.84 -22.43
C TYR A 40 2.48 7.46 -22.22
N GLN A 41 2.50 8.76 -21.95
CA GLN A 41 3.67 9.44 -21.41
C GLN A 41 4.01 8.91 -20.01
N ARG A 42 5.22 9.22 -19.52
CA ARG A 42 5.64 8.91 -18.15
C ARG A 42 4.59 9.41 -17.16
N LEU A 43 4.10 8.53 -16.29
CA LEU A 43 3.10 8.90 -15.29
C LEU A 43 3.77 9.11 -13.95
N LYS A 44 3.42 10.22 -13.30
CA LYS A 44 3.83 10.52 -11.94
C LYS A 44 2.94 9.76 -10.97
N TYR A 45 3.55 9.00 -10.07
CA TYR A 45 2.87 8.38 -8.94
C TYR A 45 3.29 9.05 -7.64
N ILE A 46 2.33 9.15 -6.71
CA ILE A 46 2.54 9.59 -5.34
C ILE A 46 2.30 8.39 -4.44
N ILE A 47 3.19 8.18 -3.47
CA ILE A 47 3.00 7.25 -2.37
C ILE A 47 2.91 8.07 -1.08
N ARG A 48 1.89 7.79 -0.28
CA ARG A 48 1.71 8.30 1.08
C ARG A 48 1.89 7.14 2.04
N ALA A 49 2.85 7.25 2.95
CA ALA A 49 2.91 6.38 4.12
C ALA A 49 2.36 7.17 5.31
N GLU A 50 1.10 6.93 5.64
CA GLU A 50 0.38 7.58 6.73
C GLU A 50 0.70 6.85 8.04
N ALA A 51 1.26 7.57 9.01
CA ALA A 51 1.69 7.03 10.29
C ALA A 51 0.55 7.09 11.31
N TYR A 52 0.36 5.99 12.01
CA TYR A 52 -0.55 5.81 13.13
C TYR A 52 0.27 5.13 14.23
N GLU A 53 0.81 5.93 15.15
CA GLU A 53 1.78 5.48 16.13
C GLU A 53 2.98 4.80 15.46
N ASP A 54 3.21 3.50 15.70
CA ASP A 54 4.28 2.70 15.08
C ASP A 54 3.82 1.95 13.82
N VAL A 55 2.65 2.26 13.26
CA VAL A 55 2.07 1.60 12.09
C VAL A 55 2.02 2.56 10.91
N PHE A 56 2.41 2.09 9.72
CA PHE A 56 2.34 2.89 8.50
C PHE A 56 1.37 2.27 7.50
N ALA A 57 0.30 2.99 7.18
CA ALA A 57 -0.59 2.65 6.08
C ALA A 57 -0.02 3.17 4.74
N ILE A 58 0.22 2.26 3.79
CA ILE A 58 0.79 2.62 2.48
C ILE A 58 -0.34 2.82 1.46
N LYS A 59 -0.55 4.07 1.05
CA LYS A 59 -1.48 4.47 -0.01
C LYS A 59 -0.71 4.99 -1.21
N PHE A 60 -1.17 4.72 -2.43
CA PHE A 60 -0.57 5.31 -3.63
C PHE A 60 -1.60 5.57 -4.72
N TYR A 61 -1.28 6.52 -5.59
CA TYR A 61 -2.11 6.88 -6.74
C TYR A 61 -1.25 7.54 -7.83
N ALA A 62 -1.68 7.39 -9.08
CA ALA A 62 -1.17 8.24 -10.15
C ALA A 62 -1.68 9.67 -9.93
N ALA A 63 -0.80 10.67 -10.02
CA ALA A 63 -1.12 12.05 -9.68
C ALA A 63 -2.30 12.63 -10.49
N ARG A 64 -2.42 12.23 -11.76
CA ARG A 64 -3.51 12.63 -12.66
C ARG A 64 -4.86 11.98 -12.29
N ASP A 65 -4.84 10.95 -11.44
CA ASP A 65 -5.96 10.06 -11.14
C ASP A 65 -6.39 10.15 -9.68
N ARG A 66 -5.92 11.19 -8.97
CA ARG A 66 -6.12 11.34 -7.53
C ARG A 66 -7.59 11.23 -7.11
N ARG A 67 -8.51 11.78 -7.92
CA ARG A 67 -9.95 11.89 -7.68
C ARG A 67 -10.79 10.85 -8.44
N LEU A 68 -10.16 9.93 -9.17
CA LEU A 68 -10.88 8.96 -10.01
C LEU A 68 -10.96 7.61 -9.30
N ASP A 69 -12.09 6.94 -9.43
CA ASP A 69 -12.28 5.57 -8.96
C ASP A 69 -11.63 4.56 -9.92
N ASN A 70 -11.73 3.26 -9.63
CA ASN A 70 -11.21 2.18 -10.46
C ASN A 70 -9.69 2.29 -10.73
N LYS A 71 -8.91 2.80 -9.76
CA LYS A 71 -7.49 3.13 -9.92
C LYS A 71 -6.66 1.93 -10.37
N TYR A 72 -7.01 0.72 -9.91
CA TYR A 72 -6.32 -0.51 -10.29
C TYR A 72 -6.47 -0.82 -11.78
N ASN A 73 -7.70 -0.83 -12.30
CA ASN A 73 -8.00 -1.09 -13.71
C ASN A 73 -7.27 -0.11 -14.63
N ARG A 74 -7.15 1.14 -14.18
CA ARG A 74 -6.45 2.19 -14.94
C ARG A 74 -4.93 2.00 -14.96
N ILE A 75 -4.34 1.44 -13.91
CA ILE A 75 -2.92 1.04 -13.92
C ILE A 75 -2.69 -0.06 -14.95
N ILE A 76 -3.52 -1.11 -14.93
CA ILE A 76 -3.43 -2.23 -15.89
C ILE A 76 -3.56 -1.72 -17.33
N LYS A 77 -4.55 -0.87 -17.60
CA LYS A 77 -4.77 -0.25 -18.92
C LYS A 77 -3.57 0.59 -19.37
N ALA A 78 -2.95 1.34 -18.46
CA ALA A 78 -1.85 2.24 -18.80
C ALA A 78 -0.49 1.54 -19.00
N HIS A 79 -0.24 0.47 -18.25
CA HIS A 79 1.11 -0.10 -18.13
C HIS A 79 1.20 -1.59 -18.46
N GLY A 80 0.07 -2.24 -18.72
CA GLY A 80 -0.03 -3.69 -18.80
C GLY A 80 0.34 -4.36 -17.47
N TYR A 81 0.29 -5.70 -17.47
CA TYR A 81 0.54 -6.47 -16.25
C TYR A 81 1.98 -6.31 -15.71
N LYS A 82 3.00 -6.38 -16.58
CA LYS A 82 4.40 -6.25 -16.17
C LYS A 82 4.71 -4.87 -15.59
N GLY A 83 4.21 -3.79 -16.21
CA GLY A 83 4.41 -2.44 -15.71
C GLY A 83 3.65 -2.17 -14.40
N ALA A 84 2.45 -2.75 -14.25
CA ALA A 84 1.71 -2.72 -12.99
C ALA A 84 2.49 -3.39 -11.84
N MET A 85 3.13 -4.53 -12.10
CA MET A 85 3.99 -5.17 -11.09
C MET A 85 5.17 -4.28 -10.69
N GLY A 86 5.80 -3.59 -11.65
CA GLY A 86 6.85 -2.61 -11.36
C GLY A 86 6.37 -1.49 -10.44
N ILE A 87 5.16 -0.98 -10.68
CA ILE A 87 4.52 0.03 -9.81
C ILE A 87 4.34 -0.52 -8.39
N PHE A 88 3.77 -1.70 -8.24
CA PHE A 88 3.51 -2.29 -6.92
C PHE A 88 4.79 -2.61 -6.15
N ILE A 89 5.82 -3.13 -6.83
CA ILE A 89 7.15 -3.38 -6.23
C ILE A 89 7.79 -2.05 -5.79
N THR A 90 7.67 -1.00 -6.58
CA THR A 90 8.16 0.35 -6.21
C THR A 90 7.41 0.92 -5.01
N CYS A 91 6.10 0.65 -4.90
CA CYS A 91 5.35 1.07 -3.71
C CYS A 91 5.82 0.30 -2.47
N ALA A 92 6.05 -1.01 -2.60
CA ALA A 92 6.57 -1.82 -1.52
C ALA A 92 8.00 -1.43 -1.10
N SER A 93 8.83 -0.93 -2.01
CA SER A 93 10.22 -0.52 -1.70
C SER A 93 10.31 0.70 -0.77
N VAL A 94 9.19 1.38 -0.47
CA VAL A 94 9.13 2.39 0.59
C VAL A 94 9.35 1.77 1.98
N ILE A 95 8.92 0.52 2.19
CA ILE A 95 8.98 -0.17 3.50
C ILE A 95 10.41 -0.22 4.08
N PRO A 96 11.45 -0.70 3.36
CA PRO A 96 12.81 -0.69 3.88
C PRO A 96 13.31 0.73 4.21
N MET A 97 12.96 1.73 3.40
CA MET A 97 13.34 3.13 3.67
C MET A 97 12.69 3.68 4.94
N ILE A 98 11.44 3.29 5.22
CA ILE A 98 10.77 3.67 6.47
C ILE A 98 11.42 2.96 7.65
N ILE A 99 11.74 1.67 7.51
CA ILE A 99 12.38 0.86 8.56
C ILE A 99 13.74 1.40 8.99
N GLU A 100 14.51 2.01 8.09
CA GLU A 100 15.77 2.68 8.46
C GLU A 100 15.57 3.82 9.47
N LYS A 101 14.43 4.52 9.39
CA LYS A 101 14.10 5.65 10.25
C LYS A 101 13.19 5.28 11.43
N TYR A 102 12.38 4.24 11.26
CA TYR A 102 11.40 3.73 12.19
C TYR A 102 11.57 2.21 12.33
N PRO A 103 12.58 1.73 13.08
CA PRO A 103 12.97 0.31 13.09
C PRO A 103 11.89 -0.65 13.56
N ASN A 104 10.95 -0.15 14.37
CA ASN A 104 9.82 -0.87 14.94
C ASN A 104 8.54 -0.73 14.11
N ALA A 105 8.59 -0.07 12.95
CA ALA A 105 7.42 0.16 12.13
C ALA A 105 6.76 -1.15 11.68
N SER A 106 5.45 -1.26 11.89
CA SER A 106 4.56 -2.22 11.23
C SER A 106 3.86 -1.55 10.05
N PHE A 107 3.29 -2.33 9.12
CA PHE A 107 2.68 -1.77 7.92
C PHE A 107 1.32 -2.35 7.62
N ALA A 108 0.42 -1.52 7.11
CA ALA A 108 -0.88 -1.93 6.62
C ALA A 108 -1.08 -1.52 5.16
N VAL A 109 -1.70 -2.40 4.39
CA VAL A 109 -2.08 -2.17 3.00
C VAL A 109 -3.52 -2.62 2.82
N ASN A 110 -4.36 -1.69 2.35
CA ASN A 110 -5.73 -2.02 1.95
C ASN A 110 -5.77 -2.33 0.44
N GLY A 111 -6.25 -3.52 0.12
CA GLY A 111 -6.45 -4.03 -1.24
C GLY A 111 -7.88 -3.84 -1.76
N ALA A 112 -8.84 -3.47 -0.91
CA ALA A 112 -10.18 -3.10 -1.34
C ALA A 112 -10.17 -1.69 -1.95
N GLU A 113 -10.98 -1.47 -2.99
CA GLU A 113 -11.34 -0.11 -3.39
C GLU A 113 -12.30 0.46 -2.33
N SER A 114 -12.13 1.75 -2.02
CA SER A 114 -13.10 2.55 -1.28
C SER A 114 -14.51 2.26 -1.80
N MET A 115 -15.47 2.11 -0.89
CA MET A 115 -16.83 1.63 -1.16
C MET A 115 -17.48 2.22 -2.42
N ASP A 116 -17.43 1.49 -3.54
CA ASP A 116 -18.30 1.75 -4.69
C ASP A 116 -19.65 1.08 -4.40
N MET A 117 -20.59 1.83 -3.83
CA MET A 117 -21.97 1.38 -3.57
C MET A 117 -22.85 1.36 -4.83
N GLU A 118 -22.34 1.76 -6.00
CA GLU A 118 -23.17 2.06 -7.18
C GLU A 118 -22.95 1.21 -8.44
N SER A 119 -22.03 0.24 -8.46
CA SER A 119 -21.81 -0.55 -9.68
C SER A 119 -22.02 -2.06 -9.50
N ASP A 120 -23.04 -2.60 -10.18
CA ASP A 120 -23.41 -4.03 -10.26
C ASP A 120 -22.39 -4.89 -11.04
N LYS A 121 -21.10 -4.54 -11.03
CA LYS A 121 -20.00 -5.30 -11.67
C LYS A 121 -18.77 -5.43 -10.78
N VAL A 122 -18.98 -5.57 -9.47
CA VAL A 122 -17.92 -5.68 -8.47
C VAL A 122 -17.44 -7.14 -8.39
N GLU A 123 -16.15 -7.39 -8.70
CA GLU A 123 -15.46 -8.59 -8.23
C GLU A 123 -15.76 -8.75 -6.75
N SER A 124 -16.15 -9.95 -6.31
CA SER A 124 -16.45 -10.24 -4.90
C SER A 124 -15.41 -9.58 -3.98
N ARG A 125 -15.90 -8.84 -2.95
CA ARG A 125 -15.08 -8.13 -1.95
C ARG A 125 -13.98 -9.01 -1.33
N SER A 126 -14.17 -10.33 -1.34
CA SER A 126 -13.22 -11.33 -0.87
C SER A 126 -12.16 -11.66 -1.92
N ASN A 127 -10.89 -11.52 -1.54
CA ASN A 127 -9.74 -12.04 -2.29
C ASN A 127 -9.60 -11.52 -3.74
N ASN A 128 -9.83 -10.21 -3.95
CA ASN A 128 -9.72 -9.59 -5.27
C ASN A 128 -8.30 -9.74 -5.86
N GLN A 129 -8.17 -9.56 -7.19
CA GLN A 129 -6.90 -9.79 -7.89
C GLN A 129 -5.75 -8.97 -7.29
N ARG A 130 -6.04 -7.73 -6.85
CA ARG A 130 -5.08 -6.79 -6.27
C ARG A 130 -4.54 -7.27 -4.93
N PHE A 131 -5.40 -7.75 -4.04
CA PHE A 131 -5.02 -8.32 -2.75
C PHE A 131 -4.06 -9.51 -2.91
N ARG A 132 -4.36 -10.42 -3.84
CA ARG A 132 -3.49 -11.58 -4.15
C ARG A 132 -2.11 -11.16 -4.63
N ILE A 133 -2.05 -10.10 -5.45
CA ILE A 133 -0.80 -9.53 -5.94
C ILE A 133 0.01 -8.93 -4.78
N TYR A 134 -0.62 -8.14 -3.91
CA TYR A 134 0.05 -7.51 -2.77
C TYR A 134 0.63 -8.53 -1.82
N LYS A 135 -0.17 -9.52 -1.42
CA LYS A 135 0.29 -10.66 -0.61
C LYS A 135 1.53 -11.32 -1.21
N LYS A 136 1.49 -11.62 -2.51
CA LYS A 136 2.60 -12.30 -3.19
C LYS A 136 3.84 -11.42 -3.27
N ILE A 137 3.70 -10.12 -3.55
CA ILE A 137 4.82 -9.18 -3.60
C ILE A 137 5.45 -9.04 -2.21
N ALA A 138 4.65 -8.77 -1.18
CA ALA A 138 5.12 -8.59 0.18
C ALA A 138 5.83 -9.84 0.72
N LEU A 139 5.27 -11.03 0.49
CA LEU A 139 5.92 -12.29 0.89
C LEU A 139 7.28 -12.49 0.22
N ASN A 140 7.39 -12.17 -1.08
CA ASN A 140 8.66 -12.31 -1.80
C ASN A 140 9.70 -11.26 -1.38
N LEU A 141 9.30 -10.01 -1.12
CA LEU A 141 10.24 -8.94 -0.79
C LEU A 141 10.71 -8.99 0.66
N PHE A 142 9.84 -9.36 1.60
CA PHE A 142 10.11 -9.20 3.04
C PHE A 142 10.30 -10.52 3.78
N GLY A 143 9.82 -11.63 3.22
CA GLY A 143 9.83 -12.93 3.89
C GLY A 143 9.16 -12.87 5.28
N ARG A 144 9.35 -13.92 6.09
CA ARG A 144 8.70 -14.03 7.42
C ARG A 144 9.62 -13.77 8.62
N LYS A 145 10.89 -13.43 8.37
CA LYS A 145 11.90 -13.27 9.42
C LYS A 145 11.64 -12.02 10.26
N LYS A 146 11.54 -10.87 9.62
CA LYS A 146 11.32 -9.58 10.31
C LYS A 146 9.83 -9.28 10.53
N PHE A 147 9.00 -9.70 9.60
CA PHE A 147 7.56 -9.43 9.62
C PHE A 147 6.77 -10.73 9.73
N GLU A 148 5.71 -10.73 10.53
CA GLU A 148 4.61 -11.68 10.36
C GLU A 148 3.58 -11.10 9.39
N HIS A 149 3.01 -11.99 8.58
CA HIS A 149 2.13 -11.62 7.47
C HIS A 149 0.72 -12.01 7.88
N ILE A 150 -0.10 -11.01 8.23
CA ILE A 150 -1.48 -11.20 8.67
C ILE A 150 -2.43 -10.79 7.54
N GLU A 151 -3.41 -11.64 7.29
CA GLU A 151 -4.29 -11.55 6.13
C GLU A 151 -5.75 -11.47 6.60
N TYR A 152 -6.47 -10.45 6.12
CA TYR A 152 -7.90 -10.30 6.35
C TYR A 152 -8.61 -10.37 5.00
N GLU A 153 -8.84 -11.60 4.52
CA GLU A 153 -9.37 -11.87 3.18
C GLU A 153 -10.78 -11.27 2.97
N ASN A 154 -11.57 -11.18 4.04
CA ASN A 154 -12.93 -10.64 4.04
C ASN A 154 -12.98 -9.15 3.67
N VAL A 155 -11.95 -8.39 4.02
CA VAL A 155 -11.83 -6.95 3.74
C VAL A 155 -10.66 -6.66 2.79
N SER A 156 -10.13 -7.68 2.13
CA SER A 156 -8.96 -7.59 1.23
C SER A 156 -7.82 -6.76 1.81
N SER A 157 -7.55 -6.90 3.12
CA SER A 157 -6.55 -6.11 3.84
C SER A 157 -5.41 -6.98 4.33
N TYR A 158 -4.21 -6.39 4.36
CA TYR A 158 -2.98 -7.12 4.61
C TYR A 158 -2.06 -6.31 5.54
N ILE A 159 -1.56 -6.97 6.60
CA ILE A 159 -0.73 -6.34 7.62
C ILE A 159 0.62 -7.07 7.69
N LEU A 160 1.69 -6.27 7.75
CA LEU A 160 3.04 -6.71 8.08
C LEU A 160 3.35 -6.28 9.51
N VAL A 161 3.20 -7.19 10.46
CA VAL A 161 3.52 -6.93 11.87
C VAL A 161 5.01 -7.13 12.07
N ASN A 162 5.71 -6.11 12.53
CA ASN A 162 7.13 -6.19 12.82
C ASN A 162 7.34 -6.98 14.11
N ARG A 163 8.04 -8.11 14.02
CA ARG A 163 8.27 -8.96 15.19
C ARG A 163 9.11 -8.28 16.28
N ASN A 164 9.87 -7.25 15.93
CA ASN A 164 10.68 -6.50 16.90
C ASN A 164 9.87 -5.46 17.67
N SER A 165 8.63 -5.15 17.24
CA SER A 165 7.80 -4.11 17.88
C SER A 165 6.82 -4.67 18.91
N CYS A 166 6.79 -5.99 19.12
CA CYS A 166 5.82 -6.65 20.00
C CYS A 166 6.37 -7.97 20.55
N GLN A 167 5.81 -8.43 21.68
CA GLN A 167 6.04 -9.78 22.21
C GLN A 167 5.06 -10.78 21.60
N ASP A 168 3.78 -10.39 21.52
CA ASP A 168 2.73 -11.15 20.85
C ASP A 168 2.31 -10.46 19.54
N VAL A 169 2.45 -11.20 18.45
CA VAL A 169 2.15 -10.72 17.10
C VAL A 169 0.65 -10.70 16.82
N GLN A 170 -0.12 -11.62 17.39
CA GLN A 170 -1.58 -11.67 17.19
C GLN A 170 -2.24 -10.53 17.94
N GLU A 171 -1.84 -10.30 19.19
CA GLU A 171 -2.30 -9.14 19.97
C GLU A 171 -2.00 -7.83 19.23
N LYS A 172 -0.77 -7.68 18.69
CA LYS A 172 -0.42 -6.49 17.90
C LYS A 172 -1.26 -6.38 16.63
N ALA A 173 -1.55 -7.49 15.94
CA ALA A 173 -2.39 -7.49 14.74
C ALA A 173 -3.83 -7.07 15.04
N GLU A 174 -4.41 -7.57 16.13
CA GLU A 174 -5.75 -7.19 16.61
C GLU A 174 -5.80 -5.72 17.00
N TYR A 175 -4.80 -5.23 17.75
CA TYR A 175 -4.67 -3.82 18.07
C TYR A 175 -4.61 -2.94 16.81
N ILE A 176 -3.80 -3.31 15.81
CA ILE A 176 -3.70 -2.55 14.55
C ILE A 176 -5.06 -2.52 13.84
N LYS A 177 -5.77 -3.66 13.81
CA LYS A 177 -7.10 -3.77 13.22
C LYS A 177 -8.08 -2.82 13.93
N GLU A 178 -8.17 -2.87 15.26
CA GLU A 178 -9.05 -2.01 16.06
C GLU A 178 -8.71 -0.51 15.92
N MET A 179 -7.42 -0.18 15.86
CA MET A 179 -6.95 1.18 15.61
C MET A 179 -7.46 1.71 14.26
N PHE A 180 -7.42 0.92 13.19
CA PHE A 180 -7.94 1.35 11.89
C PHE A 180 -9.47 1.45 11.86
N PHE A 181 -10.19 0.57 12.57
CA PHE A 181 -11.65 0.69 12.70
C PHE A 181 -12.06 1.93 13.47
N SER A 182 -11.44 2.19 14.63
CA SER A 182 -11.77 3.34 15.48
C SER A 182 -11.42 4.69 14.85
N ARG A 183 -10.36 4.73 14.03
CA ARG A 183 -9.88 5.94 13.35
C ARG A 183 -10.52 6.18 11.97
N GLY A 184 -11.57 5.43 11.60
CA GLY A 184 -12.36 5.71 10.39
C GLY A 184 -11.63 5.43 9.07
N PHE A 185 -10.81 4.37 8.99
CA PHE A 185 -10.06 4.00 7.79
C PHE A 185 -10.94 3.47 6.62
N GLU A 186 -12.26 3.62 6.68
CA GLU A 186 -13.25 3.24 5.66
C GLU A 186 -13.75 4.43 4.82
N GLU A 187 -12.84 5.29 4.36
CA GLU A 187 -13.15 6.31 3.33
C GLU A 187 -12.31 6.12 2.05
#